data_AF-A0AAW2XUE0-F1
#
_entry.id   AF-A0AAW2XUE0-F1
#
_cell.length_a   1.000
_cell.length_b   1.000
_cell.length_c   1.000
_cell.angle_alpha   90.00
_cell.angle_beta   90.00
_cell.angle_gamma   90.00
#
_symmetry.space_group_name_H-M   'P 1'
#
loop_
_entity.id
_entity.type
_entity.pdbx_description
1 polymer ?
#
loop_
_entity_poly.entity_id
_entity_poly.type
_entity_poly.pdbx_seq_one_letter_code
_entity_poly.pdbx_strand_id
1 'polypeptide(L)'
;MPVTSCGMTRLEEKLKRLKQHLRQWNKDIFRNIFENIKTAEEVAVAEQNFDENSIDANLISMNQSTTLLQQALITKENFWHHNAACKWMCDGERNTKYFHSMVKKKRSHTAITSILHEGASTMDPTLIRATRVEFFHSLL
;
A
#
# COMPACT_ATOMS: atom_id res chain seq x y z
N MET A 1 -39.37 24.61 2.56
CA MET A 1 -38.49 24.75 1.38
C MET A 1 -37.96 23.37 1.03
N PRO A 2 -38.20 22.83 -0.19
CA PRO A 2 -37.73 21.50 -0.54
C PRO A 2 -36.23 21.55 -0.83
N VAL A 3 -35.43 20.89 0.00
CA VAL A 3 -33.99 20.77 -0.21
C VAL A 3 -33.79 19.84 -1.41
N THR A 4 -33.42 20.41 -2.55
CA THR A 4 -32.89 19.68 -3.70
C THR A 4 -31.58 19.02 -3.28
N SER A 5 -31.65 17.80 -2.77
CA SER A 5 -30.44 17.01 -2.50
C SER A 5 -29.84 16.56 -3.83
N CYS A 6 -28.71 17.17 -4.18
CA CYS A 6 -27.90 16.73 -5.31
C CYS A 6 -27.42 15.29 -5.04
N GLY A 7 -27.30 14.45 -6.09
CA GLY A 7 -26.90 13.04 -5.94
C GLY A 7 -25.62 12.83 -5.11
N MET A 8 -24.70 13.80 -5.13
CA MET A 8 -23.48 13.83 -4.33
C MET A 8 -23.74 13.87 -2.81
N THR A 9 -24.69 14.67 -2.32
CA THR A 9 -24.99 14.74 -0.88
C THR A 9 -25.64 13.45 -0.39
N ARG A 10 -26.47 12.85 -1.23
CA ARG A 10 -27.12 11.56 -0.95
C ARG A 10 -26.12 10.40 -0.93
N LEU A 11 -25.08 10.46 -1.76
CA LEU A 11 -23.95 9.53 -1.71
C LEU A 11 -23.14 9.75 -0.43
N GLU A 12 -22.82 10.99 -0.08
CA GLU A 12 -22.09 11.34 1.13
C GLU A 12 -22.80 10.83 2.40
N GLU A 13 -24.12 11.01 2.50
CA GLU A 13 -24.93 10.49 3.61
C GLU A 13 -24.89 8.95 3.68
N LYS A 14 -24.99 8.27 2.54
CA LYS A 14 -24.86 6.80 2.47
C LYS A 14 -23.48 6.34 2.93
N LEU A 15 -22.41 7.01 2.49
CA LEU A 15 -21.04 6.72 2.91
C LEU A 15 -20.82 6.99 4.40
N LYS A 16 -21.41 8.06 4.94
CA LYS A 16 -21.38 8.36 6.39
C LYS A 16 -22.06 7.26 7.21
N ARG A 17 -23.22 6.77 6.78
CA ARG A 17 -23.90 5.63 7.43
C ARG A 17 -23.06 4.35 7.35
N LEU A 18 -22.53 4.03 6.18
CA LEU A 18 -21.65 2.87 5.99
C LEU A 18 -20.42 2.94 6.90
N LYS A 19 -19.79 4.12 6.99
CA LYS A 19 -18.63 4.36 7.86
C LYS A 19 -18.94 4.06 9.33
N GLN A 20 -20.14 4.38 9.81
CA GLN A 20 -20.54 4.06 11.19
C GLN A 20 -20.61 2.55 11.41
N HIS A 21 -21.26 1.82 10.50
CA HIS A 21 -21.33 0.36 10.58
C HIS A 21 -19.95 -0.30 10.49
N LEU A 22 -19.09 0.17 9.59
CA LEU A 22 -17.72 -0.32 9.47
C LEU A 22 -16.89 -0.03 10.73
N ARG A 23 -17.10 1.11 11.39
CA ARG A 23 -16.45 1.42 12.67
C ARG A 23 -16.89 0.47 13.78
N GLN A 24 -18.19 0.17 13.84
CA GLN A 24 -18.72 -0.77 14.82
C GLN A 24 -18.18 -2.18 14.56
N TRP A 25 -18.22 -2.66 13.32
CA TRP A 25 -17.65 -3.93 12.93
C TRP A 25 -16.14 -4.02 13.24
N ASN A 26 -15.39 -2.94 12.96
CA ASN A 26 -13.97 -2.86 13.32
C ASN A 26 -13.76 -2.91 14.84
N LYS A 27 -14.64 -2.29 15.63
CA LYS A 27 -14.58 -2.38 17.08
C LYS A 27 -14.87 -3.80 17.58
N ASP A 28 -15.88 -4.47 17.02
CA ASP A 28 -16.31 -5.77 17.50
C ASP A 28 -15.39 -6.90 17.04
N ILE A 29 -14.76 -6.77 15.88
CA ILE A 29 -13.89 -7.81 15.30
C ILE A 29 -12.41 -7.49 15.48
N PHE A 30 -11.95 -6.27 15.16
CA PHE A 30 -10.52 -5.94 15.17
C PHE A 30 -10.00 -5.49 16.54
N ARG A 31 -10.83 -4.87 17.38
CA ARG A 31 -10.40 -4.54 18.76
C ARG A 31 -10.16 -5.79 19.59
N ASN A 32 -10.93 -6.85 19.31
CA ASN A 32 -10.69 -8.18 19.83
C ASN A 32 -9.33 -8.74 19.43
N ILE A 33 -8.69 -8.34 18.32
CA ILE A 33 -7.36 -8.86 17.97
C ILE A 33 -6.32 -8.42 19.02
N PHE A 34 -6.37 -7.16 19.47
CA PHE A 34 -5.46 -6.66 20.50
C PHE A 34 -5.77 -7.20 21.89
N GLU A 35 -7.06 -7.37 22.21
CA GLU A 35 -7.48 -8.03 23.46
C GLU A 35 -7.12 -9.53 23.46
N ASN A 36 -7.23 -10.20 22.31
CA ASN A 36 -6.86 -11.61 22.11
C ASN A 36 -5.35 -11.83 22.27
N ILE A 37 -4.51 -10.88 21.84
CA ILE A 37 -3.06 -10.95 22.09
C ILE A 37 -2.79 -10.89 23.59
N LYS A 38 -3.51 -10.04 24.32
CA LYS A 38 -3.35 -9.89 25.77
C LYS A 38 -3.82 -11.13 26.52
N THR A 39 -4.93 -11.75 26.12
CA THR A 39 -5.34 -13.05 26.67
C THR A 39 -4.39 -14.17 26.23
N ALA A 40 -3.75 -14.06 25.07
CA ALA A 40 -2.77 -15.04 24.64
C ALA A 40 -1.44 -14.96 25.40
N GLU A 41 -1.19 -13.91 26.19
CA GLU A 41 -0.10 -13.90 27.18
C GLU A 41 -0.33 -14.88 28.33
N GLU A 42 -1.54 -15.44 28.48
CA GLU A 42 -1.85 -16.56 29.38
C GLU A 42 -1.09 -17.84 29.03
N VAL A 43 -0.45 -17.92 27.84
CA VAL A 43 0.52 -18.98 27.50
C VAL A 43 1.59 -19.10 28.58
N ALA A 44 2.10 -17.99 29.12
CA ALA A 44 3.14 -18.04 30.15
C ALA A 44 2.65 -18.75 31.43
N VAL A 45 1.37 -18.61 31.76
CA VAL A 45 0.73 -19.30 32.89
C VAL A 45 0.56 -20.79 32.57
N ALA A 46 0.16 -21.12 31.34
CA ALA A 46 0.02 -22.51 30.91
C ALA A 46 1.37 -23.25 30.83
N GLU A 47 2.43 -22.56 30.41
CA GLU A 47 3.82 -23.06 30.43
C GLU A 47 4.28 -23.30 31.88
N GLN A 48 4.07 -22.34 32.78
CA GLN A 48 4.42 -22.50 34.19
C GLN A 48 3.69 -23.68 34.85
N ASN A 49 2.39 -23.86 34.56
CA ASN A 49 1.61 -24.98 35.09
C ASN A 49 2.12 -26.35 34.58
N PHE A 50 2.66 -26.39 33.36
CA PHE A 50 3.27 -27.60 32.81
C PHE A 50 4.65 -27.91 33.44
N ASP A 51 5.44 -26.86 33.70
CA ASP A 51 6.73 -26.98 34.41
C ASP A 51 6.54 -27.45 35.85
N GLU A 52 5.48 -26.96 36.53
CA GLU A 52 5.12 -27.38 37.88
C GLU A 52 4.53 -28.80 37.91
N ASN A 53 3.73 -29.18 36.91
CA ASN A 53 3.09 -30.49 36.81
C ASN A 53 2.95 -30.94 35.35
N SER A 54 3.86 -31.81 34.91
CA SER A 54 3.91 -32.30 33.52
C SER A 54 2.92 -33.44 33.24
N ILE A 55 1.62 -33.14 33.37
CA ILE A 55 0.51 -34.05 33.06
C ILE A 55 -0.03 -33.72 31.67
N ASP A 56 -0.53 -34.72 30.94
CA ASP A 56 -1.12 -34.57 29.60
C ASP A 56 -2.15 -33.44 29.49
N ALA A 57 -2.98 -33.22 30.52
CA ALA A 57 -3.95 -32.13 30.54
C ALA A 57 -3.29 -30.74 30.45
N ASN A 58 -2.18 -30.54 31.16
CA ASN A 58 -1.43 -29.28 31.13
C ASN A 58 -0.69 -29.12 29.81
N LEU A 59 -0.16 -30.21 29.24
CA LEU A 59 0.45 -30.19 27.91
C LEU A 59 -0.54 -29.78 26.82
N ILE A 60 -1.77 -30.31 26.88
CA ILE A 60 -2.85 -29.94 25.94
C ILE A 60 -3.22 -28.46 26.11
N SER A 61 -3.38 -27.99 27.36
CA SER A 61 -3.70 -26.59 27.65
C SER A 61 -2.60 -25.63 27.16
N MET A 62 -1.33 -25.99 27.36
CA MET A 62 -0.19 -25.23 26.87
C MET A 62 -0.20 -25.15 25.34
N ASN A 63 -0.32 -26.29 24.65
CA ASN A 63 -0.36 -26.32 23.18
C ASN A 63 -1.52 -25.51 22.60
N GLN A 64 -2.70 -25.57 23.21
CA GLN A 64 -3.86 -24.77 22.80
C GLN A 64 -3.59 -23.28 22.93
N SER A 65 -3.05 -22.86 24.08
CA SER A 65 -2.71 -21.47 24.35
C SER A 65 -1.65 -20.97 23.36
N THR A 66 -0.60 -21.76 23.11
CA THR A 66 0.48 -21.42 22.17
C THR A 66 -0.04 -21.26 20.75
N THR A 67 -0.97 -22.14 20.32
CA THR A 67 -1.60 -22.05 19.00
C THR A 67 -2.43 -20.76 18.87
N LEU A 68 -3.20 -20.41 19.90
CA LEU A 68 -3.98 -19.16 19.92
C LEU A 68 -3.07 -17.93 19.85
N LEU A 69 -1.95 -17.94 20.57
CA LEU A 69 -0.95 -16.87 20.51
C LEU A 69 -0.36 -16.71 19.11
N GLN A 70 0.04 -17.82 18.47
CA GLN A 70 0.56 -17.78 17.10
C GLN A 70 -0.45 -17.19 16.12
N GLN A 71 -1.72 -17.60 16.19
CA GLN A 71 -2.79 -17.05 15.35
C GLN A 71 -2.99 -15.54 15.58
N ALA A 72 -2.97 -15.10 16.84
CA ALA A 72 -3.10 -13.70 17.19
C ALA A 72 -1.93 -12.86 16.64
N LEU A 73 -0.70 -13.38 16.72
CA LEU A 73 0.50 -12.73 16.18
C LEU A 73 0.46 -12.61 14.66
N ILE A 74 0.10 -13.68 13.94
CA ILE A 74 -0.05 -13.65 12.47
C ILE A 74 -1.10 -12.62 12.05
N THR A 75 -2.22 -12.58 12.76
CA THR A 75 -3.28 -11.60 12.50
C THR A 75 -2.78 -10.16 12.70
N LYS A 76 -1.99 -9.92 13.76
CA LYS A 76 -1.35 -8.63 14.02
C LYS A 76 -0.38 -8.24 12.90
N GLU A 77 0.46 -9.16 12.46
CA GLU A 77 1.42 -8.95 11.38
C GLU A 77 0.70 -8.55 10.09
N ASN A 78 -0.32 -9.32 9.69
CA ASN A 78 -1.14 -9.03 8.51
C ASN A 78 -1.80 -7.65 8.59
N PHE A 79 -2.31 -7.26 9.77
CA PHE A 79 -2.87 -5.94 10.00
C PHE A 79 -1.83 -4.83 9.75
N TRP A 80 -0.63 -4.96 10.31
CA TRP A 80 0.42 -3.97 10.10
C TRP A 80 0.94 -3.95 8.67
N HIS A 81 1.06 -5.12 8.03
CA HIS A 81 1.40 -5.23 6.63
C HIS A 81 0.38 -4.47 5.76
N HIS A 82 -0.92 -4.67 6.00
CA HIS A 82 -1.96 -3.99 5.25
C HIS A 82 -1.90 -2.46 5.44
N ASN A 83 -1.78 -2.00 6.69
CA ASN A 83 -1.64 -0.57 6.98
C ASN A 83 -0.39 0.05 6.36
N ALA A 84 0.73 -0.66 6.39
CA ALA A 84 1.97 -0.22 5.77
C ALA A 84 1.81 -0.11 4.24
N ALA A 85 1.15 -1.08 3.60
CA ALA A 85 0.86 -1.04 2.17
C ALA A 85 -0.07 0.13 1.81
N CYS A 86 -1.16 0.36 2.55
CA CYS A 86 -2.03 1.51 2.35
C CYS A 86 -1.28 2.84 2.52
N LYS A 87 -0.46 2.95 3.57
CA LYS A 87 0.37 4.14 3.80
C LYS A 87 1.37 4.35 2.67
N TRP A 88 2.05 3.30 2.24
CA TRP A 88 2.98 3.34 1.11
C TRP A 88 2.27 3.78 -0.19
N MET A 89 1.05 3.32 -0.44
CA MET A 89 0.29 3.73 -1.61
C MET A 89 -0.05 5.23 -1.55
N CYS A 90 -0.59 5.70 -0.41
CA CYS A 90 -0.91 7.11 -0.21
C CYS A 90 0.33 8.03 -0.26
N ASP A 91 1.43 7.62 0.37
CA ASP A 91 2.67 8.39 0.41
C ASP A 91 3.47 8.27 -0.90
N GLY A 92 3.35 7.15 -1.61
CA GLY A 92 3.91 6.94 -2.94
C GLY A 92 3.28 7.86 -3.98
N GLU A 93 1.95 8.07 -3.93
CA GLU A 93 1.27 9.09 -4.74
C GLU A 93 1.78 10.51 -4.42
N ARG A 94 2.14 10.79 -3.16
CA ARG A 94 2.75 12.07 -2.77
C ARG A 94 4.16 12.27 -3.32
N ASN A 95 4.88 11.19 -3.66
CA ASN A 95 6.23 11.25 -4.22
C ASN A 95 6.27 11.43 -5.75
N THR A 96 5.11 11.70 -6.37
CA THR A 96 4.98 12.08 -7.78
C THR A 96 5.87 13.27 -8.15
N LYS A 97 6.07 14.26 -7.28
CA LYS A 97 6.93 15.42 -7.59
C LYS A 97 8.38 15.04 -7.86
N TYR A 98 8.98 14.18 -7.03
CA TYR A 98 10.36 13.72 -7.22
C TYR A 98 10.48 12.86 -8.47
N PHE A 99 9.55 11.91 -8.66
CA PHE A 99 9.51 11.07 -9.85
C PHE A 99 9.35 11.88 -11.15
N HIS A 100 8.39 12.82 -11.18
CA HIS A 100 8.19 13.71 -12.33
C HIS A 100 9.39 14.63 -12.56
N SER A 101 10.06 15.10 -11.51
CA SER A 101 11.30 15.87 -11.63
C SER A 101 12.42 15.04 -12.25
N MET A 102 12.62 13.80 -11.78
CA MET A 102 13.60 12.86 -12.34
C MET A 102 13.30 12.53 -13.81
N VAL A 103 12.03 12.27 -14.15
CA VAL A 103 11.58 12.02 -15.53
C VAL A 103 11.81 13.27 -16.40
N LYS A 104 11.51 14.47 -15.90
CA LYS A 104 11.75 15.73 -16.63
C LYS A 104 13.24 15.94 -16.88
N LYS A 105 14.09 15.70 -15.88
CA LYS A 105 15.56 15.76 -16.02
C LYS A 105 16.06 14.76 -17.05
N LYS A 106 15.59 13.51 -17.02
CA LYS A 106 15.94 12.47 -17.99
C LYS A 106 15.50 12.86 -19.41
N ARG A 107 14.25 13.33 -19.58
CA ARG A 107 13.75 13.81 -20.88
C ARG A 107 14.56 14.99 -21.40
N SER A 108 14.94 15.93 -20.55
CA SER A 108 15.80 17.05 -20.93
C SER A 108 17.18 16.59 -21.39
N HIS A 109 17.76 15.59 -20.73
CA HIS A 109 19.09 15.07 -21.09
C HIS A 109 19.06 14.18 -22.34
N THR A 110 17.97 13.48 -22.59
CA THR A 110 17.80 12.61 -23.77
C THR A 110 17.19 13.35 -24.96
N ALA A 111 16.75 14.60 -24.79
CA ALA A 111 16.23 15.40 -25.88
C ALA A 111 17.35 15.74 -26.86
N ILE A 112 17.17 15.33 -28.12
CA ILE A 112 18.06 15.70 -29.21
C ILE A 112 17.69 17.13 -29.62
N THR A 113 18.46 18.12 -29.16
CA THR A 113 18.25 19.55 -29.45
C THR A 113 18.96 20.03 -30.71
N SER A 114 19.97 19.31 -31.18
CA SER A 114 20.70 19.65 -32.40
C SER A 114 21.22 18.38 -33.07
N ILE A 115 21.17 18.35 -34.39
CA ILE A 115 21.84 17.32 -35.19
C ILE A 115 22.83 17.97 -36.14
N LEU A 116 23.91 17.25 -36.44
CA LEU A 116 24.86 17.65 -37.48
C LEU A 116 24.44 16.99 -38.79
N HIS A 117 24.14 17.80 -39.81
CA HIS A 117 23.76 17.32 -41.13
C HIS A 117 24.57 18.09 -42.17
N GLU A 118 25.27 17.35 -43.05
CA GLU A 118 26.09 17.92 -44.14
C GLU A 118 27.11 18.99 -43.69
N GLY A 119 27.69 18.83 -42.51
CA GLY A 119 28.70 19.74 -41.96
C GLY A 119 28.15 20.99 -41.27
N ALA A 120 26.83 21.20 -41.28
CA ALA A 120 26.15 22.27 -40.55
C ALA A 120 25.32 21.71 -39.38
N SER A 121 25.44 22.34 -38.20
CA SER A 121 24.60 21.99 -37.05
C SER A 121 23.27 22.71 -37.17
N THR A 122 22.17 21.95 -37.12
CA THR A 122 20.82 22.51 -37.17
C THR A 122 20.06 22.22 -35.87
N MET A 123 19.42 23.25 -35.33
CA MET A 123 18.57 23.19 -34.13
C MET A 123 17.06 23.27 -34.47
N ASP A 124 16.72 23.39 -35.75
CA ASP A 124 15.32 23.47 -36.19
C ASP A 124 14.59 22.13 -36.01
N PRO A 125 13.52 22.06 -35.19
CA PRO A 125 12.80 20.81 -34.90
C PRO A 125 12.18 20.16 -36.14
N THR A 126 11.75 20.94 -37.13
CA THR A 126 11.18 20.44 -38.37
C THR A 126 12.23 19.76 -39.24
N LEU A 127 13.40 20.39 -39.41
CA LEU A 127 14.51 19.79 -40.13
C LEU A 127 15.05 18.55 -39.41
N ILE A 128 15.20 18.60 -38.08
CA ILE A 128 15.64 17.44 -37.27
C ILE A 128 14.75 16.22 -37.51
N ARG A 129 13.44 16.42 -37.59
CA ARG A 129 12.48 15.34 -37.85
C ARG A 129 12.60 14.80 -39.27
N ALA A 130 12.73 15.67 -40.27
CA ALA A 130 12.86 15.28 -41.68
C ALA A 130 14.15 14.49 -41.93
N THR A 131 15.31 15.03 -41.51
CA THR A 131 16.62 14.36 -41.64
C THR A 131 16.64 13.01 -40.96
N ARG A 132 15.97 12.87 -39.80
CA ARG A 132 15.88 11.58 -39.11
C ARG A 132 15.11 10.55 -39.94
N VAL A 133 13.99 10.94 -40.54
CA VAL A 133 13.18 10.05 -41.40
C VAL A 133 13.97 9.65 -42.65
N GLU A 134 14.63 10.61 -43.30
CA GLU A 134 15.49 10.38 -44.47
C GLU A 134 16.66 9.42 -44.15
N PHE A 135 17.34 9.62 -43.02
CA PHE A 135 18.42 8.74 -42.57
C PHE A 135 17.96 7.29 -42.41
N PHE A 136 16.82 7.04 -41.76
CA PHE A 136 16.32 5.67 -41.58
C PHE A 136 15.79 5.07 -42.88
N HIS A 137 15.25 5.87 -43.80
CA HIS A 137 14.93 5.40 -45.16
C HIS A 137 16.17 5.02 -45.96
N SER A 138 17.31 5.69 -45.76
CA SER A 138 18.58 5.36 -46.44
C SER A 138 19.30 4.13 -45.87
N LEU A 139 18.86 3.64 -44.70
CA LEU A 139 19.43 2.49 -43.99
C LEU A 139 18.71 1.17 -44.30
N LEU A 140 17.54 1.25 -44.93
CA LEU A 140 16.75 0.13 -45.44
C LEU A 140 17.10 -0.12 -46.91
#